data_AF-A0A3B8XNC0-F1
#
_entry.id   AF-A0A3B8XNC0-F1
#
_cell.length_a   1.000
_cell.length_b   1.000
_cell.length_c   1.000
_cell.angle_alpha   90.00
_cell.angle_beta   90.00
_cell.angle_gamma   90.00
#
_symmetry.space_group_name_H-M   'P 1'
#
loop_
_entity.id
_entity.type
_entity.pdbx_description
1 polymer ?
#
loop_
_entity_poly.entity_id
_entity_poly.type
_entity_poly.pdbx_seq_one_letter_code
_entity_poly.pdbx_strand_id
1 'polypeptide(L)'
;QIEADRRMIQERITKIERQLETVKRTRQLHRKTRRDAPYPVVALVGYTNAGKSTLFNRLTEAGVFAENLLFATLDPTMRGLMLPSGRKIILSDTVGFISDLPTHLVAAFRATLEEVLEAEVILHVRDAAHEETEIQKRDVEDVLASLGVTKESAEENEQHVVDVLNKIDLLEGEAHDAAVNLSAREPLTVAVSALTGEGTQELLALIDRLIVDEERHVHFDLPSNEGEAIAWLHANAHVRKREDGEDGIVHLDIGLTPLVAGRFEKRFPDLSRRLGEAAAHAAE
;
A
#
# COMPACT_ATOMS: atom_id res chain seq x y z
N GLN A 1 -21.71 -15.72 -46.66
CA GLN A 1 -21.30 -16.47 -45.46
C GLN A 1 -20.28 -15.65 -44.65
N ILE A 2 -19.16 -15.22 -45.23
CA ILE A 2 -18.14 -14.37 -44.58
C ILE A 2 -18.70 -13.04 -44.02
N GLU A 3 -19.66 -12.42 -44.71
CA GLU A 3 -20.23 -11.12 -44.32
C GLU A 3 -21.16 -11.22 -43.08
N ALA A 4 -21.87 -12.35 -42.95
CA ALA A 4 -22.72 -12.62 -41.78
C ALA A 4 -21.88 -12.93 -40.54
N ASP A 5 -20.77 -13.66 -40.70
CA ASP A 5 -19.80 -13.90 -39.62
C ASP A 5 -19.12 -12.61 -39.17
N ARG A 6 -18.72 -11.75 -40.12
CA ARG A 6 -18.12 -10.44 -39.80
C ARG A 6 -19.09 -9.55 -39.02
N ARG A 7 -20.38 -9.60 -39.37
CA ARG A 7 -21.44 -8.86 -38.67
C ARG A 7 -21.70 -9.42 -37.27
N MET A 8 -21.73 -10.74 -37.10
CA MET A 8 -21.83 -11.38 -35.77
C MET A 8 -20.64 -11.07 -34.87
N ILE A 9 -19.42 -11.07 -35.43
CA ILE A 9 -18.21 -10.71 -34.68
C ILE A 9 -18.28 -9.24 -34.25
N GLN A 10 -18.68 -8.33 -35.15
CA GLN A 10 -18.80 -6.91 -34.82
C GLN A 10 -19.87 -6.66 -33.74
N GLU A 11 -21.01 -7.34 -33.80
CA GLU A 11 -22.05 -7.23 -32.78
C GLU A 11 -21.58 -7.76 -31.42
N ARG A 12 -20.79 -8.83 -31.40
CA ARG A 12 -20.13 -9.34 -30.19
C ARG A 12 -19.13 -8.35 -29.62
N ILE A 13 -18.30 -7.74 -30.46
CA ILE A 13 -17.33 -6.71 -30.05
C ILE A 13 -18.06 -5.54 -29.40
N THR A 14 -19.06 -4.96 -30.07
CA THR A 14 -19.83 -3.81 -29.53
C THR A 14 -20.54 -4.16 -28.22
N LYS A 15 -21.03 -5.41 -28.08
CA LYS A 15 -21.65 -5.88 -26.83
C LYS A 15 -20.63 -5.97 -25.70
N ILE A 16 -19.45 -6.54 -25.97
CA ILE A 16 -18.35 -6.66 -25.00
C ILE A 16 -17.85 -5.27 -24.60
N GLU A 17 -17.68 -4.34 -25.54
CA GLU A 17 -17.28 -2.95 -25.27
C GLU A 17 -18.26 -2.23 -24.34
N ARG A 18 -19.58 -2.38 -24.57
CA ARG A 18 -20.61 -1.83 -23.66
C ARG A 18 -20.58 -2.45 -22.28
N GLN A 19 -20.32 -3.75 -22.18
CA GLN A 19 -20.16 -4.43 -20.90
C GLN A 19 -18.92 -3.90 -20.17
N LEU A 20 -17.80 -3.69 -20.89
CA LEU A 20 -16.57 -3.10 -20.36
C LEU A 20 -16.79 -1.68 -19.83
N GLU A 21 -17.52 -0.83 -20.55
CA GLU A 21 -17.85 0.53 -20.11
C GLU A 21 -18.73 0.53 -18.84
N THR A 22 -19.62 -0.45 -18.72
CA THR A 22 -20.44 -0.62 -17.51
C THR A 22 -19.56 -1.00 -16.31
N VAL A 23 -18.64 -1.96 -16.48
CA VAL A 23 -17.67 -2.36 -15.45
C VAL A 23 -16.77 -1.17 -15.04
N LYS A 24 -16.27 -0.39 -16.00
CA LYS A 24 -15.48 0.83 -15.72
C LYS A 24 -16.26 1.85 -14.88
N ARG A 25 -17.54 2.10 -15.20
CA ARG A 25 -18.39 3.03 -14.42
C ARG A 25 -18.62 2.55 -12.99
N THR A 26 -18.90 1.25 -12.80
CA THR A 26 -19.04 0.69 -11.44
C THR A 26 -17.73 0.79 -10.66
N ARG A 27 -16.59 0.57 -11.30
CA ARG A 27 -15.26 0.75 -10.70
C ARG A 27 -14.98 2.22 -10.33
N GLN A 28 -15.33 3.18 -11.17
CA GLN A 28 -15.21 4.62 -10.84
C GLN A 28 -16.08 5.02 -9.65
N LEU A 29 -17.27 4.43 -9.50
CA LEU A 29 -18.13 4.62 -8.34
C LEU A 29 -17.50 4.07 -7.06
N HIS A 30 -16.96 2.85 -7.09
CA HIS A 30 -16.22 2.28 -5.96
C HIS A 30 -14.96 3.09 -5.65
N ARG A 31 -14.25 3.60 -6.67
CA ARG A 31 -13.08 4.50 -6.52
C ARG A 31 -13.42 5.79 -5.78
N LYS A 32 -14.60 6.36 -6.03
CA LYS A 32 -15.04 7.58 -5.34
C LYS A 32 -15.27 7.33 -3.85
N THR A 33 -15.80 6.18 -3.48
CA THR A 33 -15.95 5.75 -2.07
C THR A 33 -14.61 5.35 -1.43
N ARG A 34 -13.63 4.91 -2.23
CA ARG A 34 -12.28 4.51 -1.78
C ARG A 34 -11.33 5.70 -1.57
N ARG A 35 -11.48 6.80 -2.31
CA ARG A 35 -10.78 8.07 -2.03
C ARG A 35 -11.11 8.62 -0.63
N ASP A 36 -12.23 8.19 -0.05
CA ASP A 36 -12.63 8.56 1.30
C ASP A 36 -12.10 7.59 2.38
N ALA A 37 -11.36 6.54 2.01
CA ALA A 37 -10.67 5.66 2.96
C ALA A 37 -9.30 6.30 3.34
N PRO A 38 -9.07 6.67 4.61
CA PRO A 38 -7.94 7.51 5.02
C PRO A 38 -6.62 6.74 5.19
N TYR A 39 -6.46 5.57 4.56
CA TYR A 39 -5.33 4.67 4.81
C TYR A 39 -4.46 4.48 3.57
N PRO A 40 -3.13 4.58 3.71
CA PRO A 40 -2.18 4.27 2.64
C PRO A 40 -2.39 2.90 2.01
N VAL A 41 -2.23 2.82 0.70
CA VAL A 41 -2.38 1.59 -0.08
C VAL A 41 -1.00 1.02 -0.44
N VAL A 42 -0.83 -0.28 -0.22
CA VAL A 42 0.35 -1.06 -0.59
C VAL A 42 -0.07 -2.17 -1.55
N ALA A 43 0.50 -2.23 -2.75
CA ALA A 43 0.09 -3.16 -3.79
C ALA A 43 1.16 -4.23 -4.08
N LEU A 44 0.78 -5.50 -4.10
CA LEU A 44 1.65 -6.61 -4.50
C LEU A 44 1.59 -6.81 -6.01
N VAL A 45 2.73 -6.80 -6.68
CA VAL A 45 2.88 -7.06 -8.12
C VAL A 45 3.97 -8.10 -8.38
N GLY A 46 3.98 -8.71 -9.56
CA GLY A 46 4.97 -9.72 -9.92
C GLY A 46 4.38 -10.92 -10.65
N TYR A 47 5.26 -11.82 -11.09
CA TYR A 47 4.89 -13.00 -11.86
C TYR A 47 3.96 -13.97 -11.12
N THR A 48 3.21 -14.76 -11.87
CA THR A 48 2.47 -15.90 -11.35
C THR A 48 3.47 -16.86 -10.71
N ASN A 49 3.04 -17.53 -9.63
CA ASN A 49 3.89 -18.39 -8.81
C ASN A 49 5.06 -17.68 -8.08
N ALA A 50 5.26 -16.35 -8.21
CA ALA A 50 6.24 -15.63 -7.38
C ALA A 50 5.92 -15.65 -5.87
N GLY A 51 4.69 -16.05 -5.51
CA GLY A 51 4.25 -16.19 -4.12
C GLY A 51 3.56 -14.96 -3.53
N LYS A 52 3.02 -14.06 -4.38
CA LYS A 52 2.22 -12.89 -3.97
C LYS A 52 1.10 -13.23 -3.00
N SER A 53 0.19 -14.15 -3.37
CA SER A 53 -0.93 -14.54 -2.50
C SER A 53 -0.48 -15.24 -1.22
N THR A 54 0.64 -15.98 -1.27
CA THR A 54 1.24 -16.57 -0.07
C THR A 54 1.76 -15.48 0.87
N LEU A 55 2.44 -14.47 0.34
CA LEU A 55 2.95 -13.33 1.10
C LEU A 55 1.78 -12.49 1.64
N PHE A 56 0.77 -12.22 0.82
CA PHE A 56 -0.45 -11.53 1.20
C PHE A 56 -1.13 -12.19 2.41
N ASN A 57 -1.39 -13.49 2.33
CA ASN A 57 -2.00 -14.24 3.43
C ASN A 57 -1.13 -14.20 4.68
N ARG A 58 0.19 -14.37 4.54
CA ARG A 58 1.10 -14.31 5.69
C ARG A 58 1.08 -12.95 6.38
N LEU A 59 1.22 -11.86 5.62
CA LEU A 59 1.26 -10.52 6.19
C LEU A 59 -0.08 -10.19 6.87
N THR A 60 -1.20 -10.58 6.25
CA THR A 60 -2.55 -10.28 6.75
C THR A 60 -2.99 -11.17 7.91
N GLU A 61 -2.46 -12.38 8.04
CA GLU A 61 -2.68 -13.26 9.20
C GLU A 61 -1.79 -12.88 10.39
N ALA A 62 -0.60 -12.30 10.15
CA ALA A 62 0.34 -11.89 11.19
C ALA A 62 -0.02 -10.55 11.88
N GLY A 63 -0.83 -9.70 11.25
CA GLY A 63 -1.23 -8.38 11.76
C GLY A 63 -2.74 -8.18 11.76
N VAL A 64 -3.42 -8.56 12.85
CA VAL A 64 -4.89 -8.52 12.88
C VAL A 64 -5.45 -7.10 13.13
N PHE A 65 -6.09 -6.53 12.12
CA PHE A 65 -7.43 -5.92 12.20
C PHE A 65 -8.08 -6.03 10.80
N ALA A 66 -8.80 -7.14 10.57
CA ALA A 66 -9.40 -7.45 9.28
C ALA A 66 -10.85 -6.95 9.24
N GLU A 67 -11.12 -5.88 8.50
CA GLU A 67 -12.46 -5.64 7.96
C GLU A 67 -12.60 -6.39 6.63
N ASN A 68 -13.61 -7.24 6.53
CA ASN A 68 -13.87 -8.06 5.35
C ASN A 68 -14.50 -7.20 4.25
N LEU A 69 -13.69 -6.66 3.36
CA LEU A 69 -14.14 -6.24 2.03
C LEU A 69 -14.00 -7.45 1.09
N LEU A 70 -15.06 -8.26 0.97
CA LEU A 70 -15.12 -9.38 0.04
C LEU A 70 -14.96 -8.88 -1.41
N PHE A 71 -14.15 -9.55 -2.24
CA PHE A 71 -14.55 -10.23 -3.49
C PHE A 71 -13.36 -11.01 -4.09
N ALA A 72 -13.67 -12.13 -4.74
CA ALA A 72 -12.74 -13.13 -5.25
C ALA A 72 -12.58 -13.04 -6.77
N THR A 73 -11.34 -13.20 -7.26
CA THR A 73 -10.93 -13.41 -8.67
C THR A 73 -11.19 -12.26 -9.66
N LEU A 74 -10.14 -11.89 -10.41
CA LEU A 74 -10.03 -10.76 -11.35
C LEU A 74 -10.11 -9.36 -10.74
N ASP A 75 -10.80 -9.19 -9.62
CA ASP A 75 -10.70 -7.98 -8.80
C ASP A 75 -9.63 -8.19 -7.70
N PRO A 76 -8.80 -7.17 -7.43
CA PRO A 76 -7.74 -7.25 -6.42
C PRO A 76 -8.31 -7.49 -5.01
N THR A 77 -7.63 -8.33 -4.22
CA THR A 77 -8.04 -8.64 -2.85
C THR A 77 -7.41 -7.65 -1.90
N MET A 78 -8.22 -6.89 -1.16
CA MET A 78 -7.73 -5.89 -0.22
C MET A 78 -7.95 -6.32 1.23
N ARG A 79 -6.96 -6.12 2.08
CA ARG A 79 -7.06 -6.34 3.54
C ARG A 79 -6.36 -5.22 4.31
N GLY A 80 -6.98 -4.80 5.39
CA GLY A 80 -6.34 -3.89 6.36
C GLY A 80 -5.24 -4.60 7.13
N LEU A 81 -4.12 -3.91 7.36
CA LEU A 81 -2.98 -4.38 8.13
C LEU A 81 -2.48 -3.27 9.06
N MET A 82 -2.01 -3.64 10.25
CA MET A 82 -1.34 -2.72 11.18
C MET A 82 0.17 -2.91 11.09
N LEU A 83 0.88 -1.84 10.76
CA LEU A 83 2.34 -1.78 10.71
C LEU A 83 2.94 -1.74 12.13
N PRO A 84 4.24 -2.07 12.30
CA PRO A 84 4.91 -2.08 13.61
C PRO A 84 4.77 -0.77 14.39
N SER A 85 4.74 0.36 13.68
CA SER A 85 4.54 1.69 14.25
C SER A 85 3.13 1.93 14.84
N GLY A 86 2.16 1.08 14.49
CA GLY A 86 0.74 1.22 14.79
C GLY A 86 -0.09 1.83 13.65
N ARG A 87 0.55 2.26 12.55
CA ARG A 87 -0.14 2.79 11.36
C ARG A 87 -0.99 1.70 10.69
N LYS A 88 -2.21 2.06 10.27
CA LYS A 88 -3.08 1.19 9.46
C LYS A 88 -2.83 1.44 7.98
N ILE A 89 -2.69 0.36 7.21
CA ILE A 89 -2.57 0.38 5.75
C ILE A 89 -3.56 -0.58 5.12
N ILE A 90 -3.77 -0.46 3.82
CA ILE A 90 -4.49 -1.43 3.00
C ILE A 90 -3.48 -2.17 2.14
N LEU A 91 -3.35 -3.48 2.32
CA LEU A 91 -2.59 -4.34 1.42
C LEU A 91 -3.52 -4.85 0.30
N SER A 92 -3.10 -4.72 -0.95
CA SER A 92 -3.83 -5.18 -2.13
C SER A 92 -3.04 -6.29 -2.85
N ASP A 93 -3.62 -7.48 -2.99
CA ASP A 93 -3.11 -8.55 -3.86
C ASP A 93 -3.67 -8.36 -5.28
N THR A 94 -2.79 -8.07 -6.23
CA THR A 94 -3.17 -7.83 -7.63
C THR A 94 -3.05 -9.10 -8.48
N VAL A 95 -3.52 -9.04 -9.72
CA VAL A 95 -3.39 -10.15 -10.66
C VAL A 95 -1.91 -10.38 -11.00
N GLY A 96 -1.46 -11.63 -10.92
CA GLY A 96 -0.09 -11.99 -11.28
C GLY A 96 0.20 -11.91 -12.78
N PHE A 97 1.40 -11.43 -13.13
CA PHE A 97 1.88 -11.42 -14.51
C PHE A 97 2.18 -12.85 -15.01
N ILE A 98 1.93 -13.12 -16.28
CA ILE A 98 2.34 -14.35 -16.95
C ILE A 98 3.31 -13.95 -18.06
N SER A 99 4.33 -14.78 -18.32
CA SER A 99 5.33 -14.54 -19.37
C SER A 99 4.64 -14.32 -20.71
N ASP A 100 5.23 -13.47 -21.56
CA ASP A 100 4.71 -13.14 -22.89
C ASP A 100 3.27 -12.61 -22.89
N LEU A 101 2.91 -11.81 -21.88
CA LEU A 101 1.61 -11.15 -21.83
C LEU A 101 1.42 -10.33 -23.12
N PRO A 102 0.47 -10.71 -24.00
CA PRO A 102 0.21 -9.96 -25.22
C PRO A 102 -0.14 -8.52 -24.85
N THR A 103 0.37 -7.53 -25.59
CA THR A 103 0.09 -6.10 -25.34
C THR A 103 -1.41 -5.78 -25.23
N HIS A 104 -2.25 -6.56 -25.91
CA HIS A 104 -3.72 -6.49 -25.84
C HIS A 104 -4.30 -6.94 -24.49
N LEU A 105 -3.66 -7.88 -23.80
CA LEU A 105 -4.04 -8.34 -22.46
C LEU A 105 -3.58 -7.36 -21.37
N VAL A 106 -2.44 -6.69 -21.54
CA VAL A 106 -2.02 -5.58 -20.66
C VAL A 106 -3.08 -4.47 -20.63
N ALA A 107 -3.71 -4.15 -21.76
CA ALA A 107 -4.83 -3.21 -21.82
C ALA A 107 -6.08 -3.69 -21.06
N ALA A 108 -6.33 -5.00 -21.02
CA ALA A 108 -7.44 -5.60 -20.27
C ALA A 108 -7.16 -5.62 -18.76
N PHE A 109 -5.90 -5.82 -18.35
CA PHE A 109 -5.45 -5.75 -16.96
C PHE A 109 -5.20 -4.32 -16.47
N ARG A 110 -5.09 -3.33 -17.36
CA ARG A 110 -4.92 -1.93 -16.98
C ARG A 110 -5.98 -1.47 -15.98
N ALA A 111 -7.24 -1.86 -16.21
CA ALA A 111 -8.34 -1.53 -15.30
C ALA A 111 -8.29 -2.29 -13.95
N THR A 112 -7.49 -3.35 -13.83
CA THR A 112 -7.22 -4.09 -12.58
C THR A 112 -5.90 -3.68 -11.92
N LEU A 113 -5.05 -2.95 -12.65
CA LEU A 113 -3.77 -2.40 -12.18
C LEU A 113 -3.87 -0.89 -11.86
N GLU A 114 -5.05 -0.28 -12.01
CA GLU A 114 -5.31 1.09 -11.56
C GLU A 114 -4.98 1.27 -10.06
N GLU A 115 -5.16 0.23 -9.25
CA GLU A 115 -4.81 0.26 -7.83
C GLU A 115 -3.29 0.32 -7.58
N VAL A 116 -2.49 -0.21 -8.51
CA VAL A 116 -1.02 -0.09 -8.47
C VAL A 116 -0.60 1.36 -8.69
N LEU A 117 -1.32 2.10 -9.54
CA LEU A 117 -1.04 3.51 -9.80
C LEU A 117 -1.37 4.41 -8.60
N GLU A 118 -2.30 3.99 -7.74
CA GLU A 118 -2.69 4.75 -6.55
C GLU A 118 -1.95 4.27 -5.28
N ALA A 119 -1.12 3.23 -5.36
CA ALA A 119 -0.38 2.72 -4.21
C ALA A 119 0.79 3.63 -3.84
N GLU A 120 0.98 3.91 -2.56
CA GLU A 120 2.18 4.62 -2.08
C GLU A 120 3.40 3.69 -2.12
N VAL A 121 3.18 2.40 -1.88
CA VAL A 121 4.24 1.38 -1.98
C VAL A 121 3.79 0.23 -2.87
N ILE A 122 4.60 -0.06 -3.88
CA ILE A 122 4.47 -1.21 -4.76
C ILE A 122 5.49 -2.26 -4.33
N LEU A 123 5.01 -3.43 -3.91
CA LEU A 123 5.82 -4.58 -3.55
C LEU A 123 5.96 -5.49 -4.77
N HIS A 124 7.11 -5.44 -5.42
CA HIS A 124 7.44 -6.31 -6.54
C HIS A 124 7.95 -7.66 -6.04
N VAL A 125 7.04 -8.62 -5.91
CA VAL A 125 7.34 -9.97 -5.43
C VAL A 125 7.96 -10.80 -6.55
N ARG A 126 9.18 -11.26 -6.30
CA ARG A 126 10.00 -12.05 -7.22
C ARG A 126 10.30 -13.41 -6.62
N ASP A 127 10.30 -14.45 -7.46
CA ASP A 127 10.85 -15.75 -7.06
C ASP A 127 12.38 -15.69 -7.13
N ALA A 128 13.05 -15.73 -5.98
CA ALA A 128 14.50 -15.67 -5.91
C ALA A 128 15.18 -16.98 -6.35
N ALA A 129 14.46 -18.10 -6.30
CA ALA A 129 14.95 -19.41 -6.69
C ALA A 129 14.73 -19.73 -8.18
N HIS A 130 14.04 -18.86 -8.91
CA HIS A 130 13.77 -19.04 -10.33
C HIS A 130 14.97 -18.59 -11.19
N GLU A 131 15.41 -19.44 -12.12
CA GLU A 131 16.58 -19.15 -12.98
C GLU A 131 16.43 -17.85 -13.79
N GLU A 132 15.19 -17.57 -14.23
CA GLU A 132 14.85 -16.38 -15.02
C GLU A 132 14.40 -15.16 -14.16
N THR A 133 14.69 -15.12 -12.86
CA THR A 133 14.23 -14.06 -11.95
C THR A 133 14.56 -12.65 -12.45
N GLU A 134 15.72 -12.45 -13.06
CA GLU A 134 16.16 -11.15 -13.61
C GLU A 134 15.45 -10.78 -14.92
N ILE A 135 15.05 -11.76 -15.73
CA ILE A 135 14.26 -11.51 -16.94
C ILE A 135 12.84 -11.11 -16.53
N GLN A 136 12.24 -11.91 -15.63
CA GLN A 136 10.93 -11.63 -15.05
C GLN A 136 10.89 -10.26 -14.38
N LYS A 137 11.97 -9.85 -13.71
CA LYS A 137 12.07 -8.51 -13.13
C LYS A 137 11.86 -7.43 -14.20
N ARG A 138 12.62 -7.50 -15.28
CA ARG A 138 12.58 -6.50 -16.36
C ARG A 138 11.22 -6.44 -17.03
N ASP A 139 10.59 -7.58 -17.28
CA ASP A 139 9.26 -7.60 -17.89
C ASP A 139 8.21 -6.90 -17.02
N VAL A 140 8.27 -7.07 -15.69
CA VAL A 140 7.37 -6.37 -14.76
C VAL A 140 7.69 -4.88 -14.73
N GLU A 141 8.95 -4.49 -14.70
CA GLU A 141 9.38 -3.09 -14.76
C GLU A 141 8.88 -2.40 -16.04
N ASP A 142 8.98 -3.07 -17.19
CA ASP A 142 8.50 -2.56 -18.48
C ASP A 142 6.97 -2.37 -18.47
N VAL A 143 6.23 -3.31 -17.87
CA VAL A 143 4.77 -3.18 -17.73
C VAL A 143 4.41 -2.03 -16.77
N LEU A 144 5.08 -1.91 -15.63
CA LEU A 144 4.89 -0.81 -14.68
C LEU A 144 5.16 0.54 -15.36
N ALA A 145 6.26 0.66 -16.11
CA ALA A 145 6.57 1.85 -16.90
C ALA A 145 5.47 2.16 -17.93
N SER A 146 4.94 1.15 -18.63
CA SER A 146 3.85 1.33 -19.60
C SER A 146 2.53 1.81 -18.97
N LEU A 147 2.32 1.54 -17.68
CA LEU A 147 1.16 1.98 -16.92
C LEU A 147 1.32 3.40 -16.38
N GLY A 148 2.54 3.94 -16.38
CA GLY A 148 2.88 5.26 -15.86
C GLY A 148 3.57 5.23 -14.50
N VAL A 149 4.13 4.08 -14.09
CA VAL A 149 5.06 3.96 -12.95
C VAL A 149 6.48 3.99 -13.51
N THR A 150 6.96 5.19 -13.80
CA THR A 150 8.36 5.45 -14.16
C THR A 150 9.13 5.98 -12.94
N LYS A 151 10.45 6.13 -13.06
CA LYS A 151 11.24 6.74 -11.99
C LYS A 151 10.78 8.17 -11.69
N GLU A 152 10.48 8.93 -12.74
CA GLU A 152 10.02 10.31 -12.62
C GLU A 152 8.65 10.39 -11.96
N SER A 153 7.69 9.55 -12.37
CA SER A 153 6.36 9.53 -11.74
C SER A 153 6.41 9.00 -10.31
N ALA A 154 7.32 8.07 -10.02
CA ALA A 154 7.52 7.55 -8.67
C ALA A 154 8.06 8.65 -7.75
N GLU A 155 8.99 9.47 -8.23
CA GLU A 155 9.48 10.65 -7.49
C GLU A 155 8.41 11.73 -7.33
N GLU A 156 7.64 12.04 -8.38
CA GLU A 156 6.58 13.06 -8.34
C GLU A 156 5.39 12.68 -7.45
N ASN A 157 5.04 11.39 -7.37
CA ASN A 157 3.92 10.89 -6.59
C ASN A 157 4.34 10.28 -5.24
N GLU A 158 5.61 10.45 -4.84
CA GLU A 158 6.19 9.84 -3.63
C GLU A 158 5.94 8.33 -3.53
N GLN A 159 5.87 7.66 -4.69
CA GLN A 159 5.58 6.24 -4.81
C GLN A 159 6.89 5.43 -4.78
N HIS A 160 6.92 4.36 -4.00
CA HIS A 160 8.10 3.52 -3.84
C HIS A 160 7.89 2.11 -4.40
N VAL A 161 8.81 1.65 -5.25
CA VAL A 161 8.86 0.25 -5.69
C VAL A 161 9.89 -0.51 -4.87
N VAL A 162 9.44 -1.53 -4.14
CA VAL A 162 10.28 -2.39 -3.29
C VAL A 162 10.38 -3.77 -3.94
N ASP A 163 11.60 -4.20 -4.26
CA ASP A 163 11.87 -5.56 -4.71
C ASP A 163 11.81 -6.53 -3.53
N VAL A 164 10.88 -7.48 -3.59
CA VAL A 164 10.70 -8.52 -2.57
C VAL A 164 11.19 -9.85 -3.13
N LEU A 165 12.41 -10.24 -2.76
CA LEU A 165 13.03 -11.50 -3.14
C LEU A 165 12.41 -12.62 -2.29
N ASN A 166 11.35 -13.22 -2.79
CA ASN A 166 10.60 -14.27 -2.10
C ASN A 166 11.18 -15.66 -2.38
N LYS A 167 10.79 -16.64 -1.57
CA LYS A 167 11.21 -18.05 -1.62
C LYS A 167 12.68 -18.28 -1.31
N ILE A 168 13.27 -17.45 -0.45
CA ILE A 168 14.65 -17.68 0.00
C ILE A 168 14.82 -19.03 0.73
N ASP A 169 13.73 -19.61 1.25
CA ASP A 169 13.72 -20.96 1.82
C ASP A 169 14.11 -22.08 0.83
N LEU A 170 14.05 -21.80 -0.48
CA LEU A 170 14.51 -22.72 -1.53
C LEU A 170 15.97 -22.51 -1.92
N LEU A 171 16.61 -21.44 -1.44
CA LEU A 171 18.02 -21.15 -1.68
C LEU A 171 18.85 -21.83 -0.58
N GLU A 172 19.93 -22.50 -0.97
CA GLU A 172 20.83 -23.17 -0.03
C GLU A 172 22.21 -22.49 0.01
N GLY A 173 22.82 -22.47 1.19
CA GLY A 173 24.19 -22.01 1.40
C GLY A 173 24.46 -20.59 0.91
N GLU A 174 25.47 -20.43 0.05
CA GLU A 174 25.93 -19.12 -0.45
C GLU A 174 24.83 -18.35 -1.21
N ALA A 175 23.89 -19.05 -1.86
CA ALA A 175 22.80 -18.40 -2.60
C ALA A 175 21.79 -17.71 -1.66
N HIS A 176 21.48 -18.35 -0.53
CA HIS A 176 20.66 -17.76 0.52
C HIS A 176 21.31 -16.50 1.09
N ASP A 177 22.58 -16.64 1.49
CA ASP A 177 23.36 -15.54 2.06
C ASP A 177 23.51 -14.38 1.08
N ALA A 178 23.65 -14.66 -0.22
CA ALA A 178 23.71 -13.62 -1.25
C ALA A 178 22.41 -12.81 -1.32
N ALA A 179 21.24 -13.46 -1.27
CA ALA A 179 19.94 -12.78 -1.28
C ALA A 179 19.75 -11.89 -0.04
N VAL A 180 20.10 -12.40 1.15
CA VAL A 180 20.02 -11.63 2.40
C VAL A 180 21.01 -10.45 2.39
N ASN A 181 22.24 -10.68 1.92
CA ASN A 181 23.25 -9.62 1.82
C ASN A 181 22.86 -8.54 0.80
N LEU A 182 22.18 -8.91 -0.29
CA LEU A 182 21.67 -7.96 -1.27
C LEU A 182 20.62 -7.05 -0.62
N SER A 183 19.68 -7.62 0.12
CA SER A 183 18.68 -6.86 0.89
C SER A 183 19.31 -5.88 1.90
N ALA A 184 20.44 -6.23 2.51
CA ALA A 184 21.14 -5.33 3.43
C ALA A 184 21.85 -4.17 2.71
N ARG A 185 22.19 -4.31 1.42
CA ARG A 185 22.93 -3.32 0.63
C ARG A 185 22.02 -2.39 -0.16
N GLU A 186 20.87 -2.90 -0.63
CA GLU A 186 19.94 -2.15 -1.45
C GLU A 186 18.74 -1.64 -0.62
N PRO A 187 18.53 -0.32 -0.50
CA PRO A 187 17.53 0.25 0.41
C PRO A 187 16.08 -0.17 0.16
N LEU A 188 15.75 -0.54 -1.08
CA LEU A 188 14.40 -0.92 -1.52
C LEU A 188 14.34 -2.40 -1.90
N THR A 189 15.15 -3.25 -1.26
CA THR A 189 15.14 -4.69 -1.49
C THR A 189 15.01 -5.46 -0.19
N VAL A 190 14.07 -6.41 -0.13
CA VAL A 190 13.88 -7.28 1.04
C VAL A 190 13.86 -8.74 0.62
N ALA A 191 14.72 -9.53 1.25
CA ALA A 191 14.72 -10.99 1.13
C ALA A 191 13.70 -11.58 2.10
N VAL A 192 12.77 -12.39 1.60
CA VAL A 192 11.70 -13.00 2.40
C VAL A 192 11.46 -14.45 2.03
N SER A 193 10.92 -15.21 2.97
CA SER A 193 10.17 -16.43 2.68
C SER A 193 8.74 -16.24 3.13
N ALA A 194 7.83 -16.13 2.16
CA ALA A 194 6.40 -16.15 2.44
C ALA A 194 5.92 -17.49 3.01
N LEU A 195 6.72 -18.57 2.93
CA LEU A 195 6.39 -19.88 3.46
C LEU A 195 6.87 -20.09 4.90
N THR A 196 8.04 -19.57 5.28
CA THR A 196 8.57 -19.72 6.64
C THR A 196 8.28 -18.49 7.50
N GLY A 197 8.23 -17.31 6.87
CA GLY A 197 8.03 -16.00 7.51
C GLY A 197 9.31 -15.24 7.77
N GLU A 198 10.45 -15.80 7.36
CA GLU A 198 11.71 -15.08 7.36
C GLU A 198 11.61 -13.79 6.54
N GLY A 199 12.17 -12.70 7.05
CA GLY A 199 12.21 -11.41 6.36
C GLY A 199 10.91 -10.58 6.38
N THR A 200 9.79 -11.13 6.86
CA THR A 200 8.51 -10.41 6.79
C THR A 200 8.42 -9.23 7.75
N GLN A 201 9.09 -9.29 8.89
CA GLN A 201 9.14 -8.18 9.84
C GLN A 201 9.98 -7.03 9.29
N GLU A 202 11.09 -7.35 8.63
CA GLU A 202 11.95 -6.41 7.94
C GLU A 202 11.19 -5.72 6.80
N LEU A 203 10.39 -6.49 6.04
CA LEU A 203 9.51 -5.96 5.01
C LEU A 203 8.47 -5.00 5.58
N LEU A 204 7.78 -5.39 6.66
CA LEU A 204 6.79 -4.52 7.32
C LEU A 204 7.44 -3.24 7.85
N ALA A 205 8.62 -3.34 8.47
CA ALA A 205 9.37 -2.18 8.95
C ALA A 205 9.85 -1.27 7.81
N LEU A 206 10.19 -1.82 6.65
CA LEU A 206 10.54 -1.01 5.47
C LEU A 206 9.32 -0.27 4.94
N ILE A 207 8.18 -0.95 4.75
CA ILE A 207 6.92 -0.33 4.32
C ILE A 207 6.54 0.83 5.24
N ASP A 208 6.69 0.61 6.55
CA ASP A 208 6.41 1.62 7.57
C ASP A 208 7.28 2.87 7.47
N ARG A 209 8.55 2.72 7.10
CA ARG A 209 9.46 3.85 6.87
C ARG A 209 9.19 4.59 5.56
N LEU A 210 8.71 3.90 4.54
CA LEU A 210 8.50 4.45 3.20
C LEU A 210 7.22 5.26 3.09
N ILE A 211 6.19 4.89 3.86
CA ILE A 211 4.95 5.66 3.90
C ILE A 211 5.20 6.97 4.66
N VAL A 212 5.22 8.06 3.91
CA VAL A 212 5.32 9.42 4.42
C VAL A 212 3.92 9.89 4.78
N ASP A 213 3.74 10.26 6.04
CA ASP A 213 2.46 10.78 6.48
C ASP A 213 2.35 12.27 6.14
N GLU A 214 1.27 12.67 5.47
CA GLU A 214 0.88 14.08 5.46
C GLU A 214 0.57 14.54 6.89
N GLU A 215 1.21 15.64 7.31
CA GLU A 215 0.89 16.29 8.58
C GLU A 215 -0.48 16.95 8.49
N ARG A 216 -1.45 16.46 9.25
CA ARG A 216 -2.68 17.20 9.51
C ARG A 216 -2.43 18.26 10.56
N HIS A 217 -2.86 19.48 10.27
CA HIS A 217 -2.77 20.57 11.21
C HIS A 217 -3.97 20.49 12.15
N VAL A 218 -3.71 20.44 13.44
CA VAL A 218 -4.74 20.34 14.48
C VAL A 218 -4.48 21.40 15.52
N HIS A 219 -5.54 22.13 15.89
CA HIS A 219 -5.55 22.97 17.07
C HIS A 219 -6.06 22.15 18.25
N PHE A 220 -5.23 21.91 19.27
CA PHE A 220 -5.59 21.04 20.38
C PHE A 220 -5.45 21.74 21.72
N ASP A 221 -6.59 21.84 22.42
CA ASP A 221 -6.70 22.46 23.73
C ASP A 221 -6.61 21.40 24.82
N LEU A 222 -5.59 21.53 25.68
CA LEU A 222 -5.33 20.63 26.78
C LEU A 222 -5.29 21.39 28.10
N PRO A 223 -5.93 20.88 29.17
CA PRO A 223 -5.72 21.44 30.51
C PRO A 223 -4.24 21.37 30.91
N SER A 224 -3.74 22.40 31.59
CA SER A 224 -2.34 22.49 32.03
C SER A 224 -1.90 21.38 33.00
N ASN A 225 -2.85 20.68 33.65
CA ASN A 225 -2.55 19.51 34.49
C ASN A 225 -2.26 18.23 33.68
N GLU A 226 -2.54 18.19 32.37
CA GLU A 226 -2.19 17.10 31.45
C GLU A 226 -0.74 17.20 30.95
N GLY A 227 0.19 17.52 31.86
CA GLY A 227 1.58 17.84 31.52
C GLY A 227 2.32 16.70 30.79
N GLU A 228 1.99 15.44 31.08
CA GLU A 228 2.57 14.28 30.39
C GLU A 228 2.16 14.22 28.92
N ALA A 229 0.88 14.48 28.61
CA ALA A 229 0.39 14.50 27.23
C ALA A 229 0.97 15.67 26.43
N ILE A 230 1.06 16.85 27.06
CA ILE A 230 1.68 18.04 26.46
C ILE A 230 3.16 17.78 26.13
N ALA A 231 3.92 17.25 27.09
CA ALA A 231 5.33 16.92 26.89
C ALA A 231 5.52 15.86 25.80
N TRP A 232 4.63 14.87 25.74
CA TRP A 232 4.67 13.85 24.71
C TRP A 232 4.41 14.43 23.31
N LEU A 233 3.39 15.27 23.15
CA LEU A 233 3.11 15.94 21.87
C LEU A 233 4.27 16.84 21.45
N HIS A 234 4.90 17.54 22.38
CA HIS A 234 6.09 18.34 22.09
C HIS A 234 7.29 17.51 21.63
N ALA A 235 7.41 16.27 22.11
CA ALA A 235 8.51 15.38 21.74
C ALA A 235 8.24 14.57 20.46
N ASN A 236 6.97 14.36 20.08
CA ASN A 236 6.59 13.42 19.02
C ASN A 236 5.77 14.05 17.88
N ALA A 237 5.18 15.22 18.07
CA ALA A 237 4.43 15.95 17.04
C ALA A 237 5.19 17.22 16.61
N HIS A 238 4.84 17.76 15.45
CA HIS A 238 5.40 19.02 14.99
C HIS A 238 4.65 20.19 15.64
N VAL A 239 5.15 20.67 16.77
CA VAL A 239 4.55 21.84 17.44
C VAL A 239 4.94 23.12 16.70
N ARG A 240 3.94 23.78 16.11
CA ARG A 240 4.11 25.05 15.39
C ARG A 240 3.93 26.25 16.31
N LYS A 241 2.95 26.15 17.20
CA LYS A 241 2.63 27.21 18.15
C LYS A 241 2.13 26.61 19.45
N ARG A 242 2.47 27.28 20.55
CA ARG A 242 1.93 26.99 21.88
C ARG A 242 1.58 28.32 22.54
N GLU A 243 0.38 28.39 23.11
CA GLU A 243 -0.05 29.50 23.95
C GLU A 243 -0.61 28.94 25.26
N ASP A 244 -0.05 29.38 26.38
CA ASP A 244 -0.56 29.04 27.71
C ASP A 244 -1.60 30.08 28.12
N GLY A 245 -2.87 29.66 28.17
CA GLY A 245 -4.01 30.50 28.55
C GLY A 245 -4.06 30.77 30.06
N GLU A 246 -4.55 31.97 30.42
CA GLU A 246 -4.75 32.37 31.82
C GLU A 246 -5.86 31.57 32.52
N ASP A 247 -6.69 30.88 31.75
CA ASP A 247 -7.75 29.96 32.20
C ASP A 247 -7.23 28.57 32.60
N GLY A 248 -5.91 28.34 32.47
CA GLY A 248 -5.27 27.07 32.75
C GLY A 248 -5.37 26.06 31.60
N ILE A 249 -5.78 26.49 30.41
CA ILE A 249 -5.75 25.70 29.17
C ILE A 249 -4.47 26.02 28.39
N VAL A 250 -3.88 25.02 27.78
CA VAL A 250 -2.75 25.12 26.85
C VAL A 250 -3.29 24.88 25.45
N HIS A 251 -3.14 25.89 24.59
CA HIS A 251 -3.50 25.84 23.19
C HIS A 251 -2.28 25.41 22.36
N LEU A 252 -2.41 24.32 21.62
CA LEU A 252 -1.34 23.79 20.77
C LEU A 252 -1.76 23.77 19.30
N ASP A 253 -0.99 24.44 18.44
CA ASP A 253 -1.04 24.22 16.99
C ASP A 253 0.00 23.17 16.61
N ILE A 254 -0.46 21.98 16.23
CA ILE A 254 0.41 20.83 15.96
C ILE A 254 0.16 20.24 14.58
N GLY A 255 1.24 19.90 13.89
CA GLY A 255 1.23 18.96 12.77
C GLY A 255 1.23 17.54 13.33
N LEU A 256 0.17 16.79 13.03
CA LEU A 256 -0.02 15.41 13.42
C LEU A 256 -0.09 14.52 12.19
N THR A 257 0.85 13.60 12.12
CA THR A 257 0.78 12.48 11.20
C THR A 257 -0.19 11.41 11.74
N PRO A 258 -0.86 10.61 10.89
CA PRO A 258 -1.63 9.45 11.33
C PRO A 258 -0.86 8.53 12.27
N LEU A 259 0.45 8.37 12.07
CA LEU A 259 1.30 7.63 12.97
C LEU A 259 1.35 8.23 14.39
N VAL A 260 1.66 9.53 14.49
CA VAL A 260 1.78 10.21 15.79
C VAL A 260 0.42 10.23 16.48
N ALA A 261 -0.68 10.44 15.74
CA ALA A 261 -2.03 10.36 16.26
C ALA A 261 -2.36 8.98 16.84
N GLY A 262 -2.04 7.89 16.12
CA GLY A 262 -2.27 6.52 16.60
C GLY A 262 -1.43 6.15 17.83
N ARG A 263 -0.19 6.65 17.92
CA ARG A 263 0.64 6.49 19.12
C ARG A 263 0.10 7.29 20.31
N PHE A 264 -0.39 8.49 20.06
CA PHE A 264 -1.04 9.31 21.08
C PHE A 264 -2.30 8.61 21.62
N GLU A 265 -3.15 8.08 20.74
CA GLU A 265 -4.37 7.34 21.11
C GLU A 265 -4.07 6.13 22.01
N LYS A 266 -3.07 5.33 21.67
CA LYS A 266 -2.66 4.17 22.48
C LYS A 266 -2.13 4.58 23.87
N ARG A 267 -1.47 5.73 23.98
CA ARG A 267 -0.83 6.19 25.22
C ARG A 267 -1.77 7.01 26.11
N PHE A 268 -2.67 7.79 25.52
CA PHE A 268 -3.60 8.68 26.22
C PHE A 268 -5.05 8.45 25.74
N PRO A 269 -5.67 7.30 26.05
CA PRO A 269 -6.98 6.93 25.51
C PRO A 269 -8.08 7.94 25.86
N ASP A 270 -8.04 8.50 27.08
CA ASP A 270 -9.04 9.45 27.58
C ASP A 270 -8.99 10.81 26.86
N LEU A 271 -7.83 11.18 26.31
CA LEU A 271 -7.61 12.43 25.57
C LEU A 271 -7.79 12.25 24.05
N SER A 272 -7.70 11.01 23.56
CA SER A 272 -7.80 10.67 22.13
C SER A 272 -9.10 11.16 21.49
N ARG A 273 -10.23 11.04 22.21
CA ARG A 273 -11.54 11.49 21.68
C ARG A 273 -11.56 12.99 21.38
N ARG A 274 -10.97 13.80 22.26
CA ARG A 274 -10.90 15.26 22.09
C ARG A 274 -9.97 15.64 20.95
N LEU A 275 -8.87 14.91 20.79
CA LEU A 275 -7.94 15.11 19.67
C LEU A 275 -8.60 14.76 18.33
N GLY A 276 -9.38 13.68 18.29
CA GLY A 276 -10.17 13.30 17.11
C GLY A 276 -11.24 14.33 16.73
N GLU A 277 -11.95 14.88 17.72
CA GLU A 277 -12.93 15.97 17.52
C GLU A 277 -12.24 17.24 16.97
N ALA A 278 -11.09 17.62 17.53
CA ALA A 278 -10.29 18.75 17.08
C ALA A 278 -9.75 18.56 15.64
N ALA A 279 -9.30 17.35 15.31
CA ALA A 279 -8.82 17.02 13.97
C ALA A 279 -9.93 17.00 12.91
N ALA A 280 -11.18 16.70 13.30
CA ALA A 280 -12.33 16.73 12.40
C ALA A 280 -12.76 18.16 12.06
N HIS A 281 -12.71 19.10 13.02
CA HIS A 281 -13.04 20.51 12.78
C HIS A 281 -11.99 21.26 11.94
N ALA A 282 -10.74 20.80 11.91
CA ALA A 282 -9.70 21.40 11.06
C ALA A 282 -9.79 21.01 9.58
N ALA A 283 -10.63 20.02 9.23
CA ALA A 283 -10.79 19.50 7.87
C ALA A 283 -12.00 20.11 7.11
N GLU A 284 -12.80 20.96 7.78
CA GLU A 284 -13.89 21.79 7.19
C GLU A 284 -13.39 23.19 6.81
#